data_AF-A0A378JAC2-F1
#
_entry.id   AF-A0A378JAC2-F1
#
_cell.length_a   1.000
_cell.length_b   1.000
_cell.length_c   1.000
_cell.angle_alpha   90.00
_cell.angle_beta   90.00
_cell.angle_gamma   90.00
#
_symmetry.space_group_name_H-M   'P 1'
#
loop_
_entity.id
_entity.type
_entity.pdbx_description
1 polymer ?
#
loop_
_entity_poly.entity_id
_entity_poly.type
_entity_poly.pdbx_seq_one_letter_code
_entity_poly.pdbx_strand_id
1 'polypeptide(L)'
;MFEWLKSMVFKSNSTSSIKSDFVSSKPQPTSADVEKEDTWVYFWKMTARNGVGHAAIQVGGNRPKMKPEDPGEYISIHPDVIPAIGPTIFLPLPAHLATTLAEDMETQAASRTQLISDFESSPLPLQNPLSVPPDQTIRIKNLDTKAMLAHIDQTRKQVEEGQTTYQLVPKVNMLGFFQDAPYFITQDPLDVLMNKRFLSGHKKTTSQVMHCSMLVSEILTSGGAHIEPSKMPWGITPNNLAEQISNGPKC
;
A
#
# COMPACT_ATOMS: atom_id res chain seq x y z
N MET A 1 -17.18 -12.66 39.80
CA MET A 1 -16.26 -13.21 38.77
C MET A 1 -15.35 -12.05 38.38
N PHE A 2 -14.48 -11.57 39.26
CA PHE A 2 -13.22 -12.15 39.76
C PHE A 2 -12.14 -12.30 38.67
N GLU A 3 -10.94 -11.80 39.02
CA GLU A 3 -9.62 -12.11 38.47
C GLU A 3 -9.21 -11.42 37.15
N TRP A 4 -8.58 -10.23 37.25
CA TRP A 4 -7.30 -9.98 36.53
C TRP A 4 -6.49 -8.76 37.01
N LEU A 5 -7.03 -7.87 37.86
CA LEU A 5 -6.37 -6.61 38.23
C LEU A 5 -5.48 -6.65 39.51
N LYS A 6 -4.82 -7.78 39.80
CA LYS A 6 -3.95 -7.91 40.99
C LYS A 6 -2.57 -8.52 40.72
N SER A 7 -1.78 -7.93 39.82
CA SER A 7 -0.33 -8.11 39.90
C SER A 7 0.46 -6.91 39.40
N MET A 8 0.30 -5.78 40.08
CA MET A 8 1.40 -4.83 40.21
C MET A 8 1.44 -4.36 41.67
N VAL A 9 2.66 -4.29 42.19
CA VAL A 9 3.10 -3.60 43.41
C VAL A 9 3.47 -4.52 44.60
N PHE A 10 4.78 -4.50 44.90
CA PHE A 10 5.54 -4.94 46.08
C PHE A 10 5.88 -6.43 46.29
N LYS A 11 7.13 -6.77 45.94
CA LYS A 11 8.11 -7.17 46.97
C LYS A 11 9.54 -6.81 46.56
N SER A 12 10.13 -5.92 47.33
CA SER A 12 11.52 -5.50 47.28
C SER A 12 12.41 -6.40 48.15
N ASN A 13 13.66 -6.51 47.68
CA ASN A 13 14.93 -6.68 48.37
C ASN A 13 15.23 -7.93 49.23
N SER A 14 16.28 -8.64 48.81
CA SER A 14 17.36 -9.04 49.72
C SER A 14 18.72 -8.81 49.04
N THR A 15 19.58 -8.11 49.76
CA THR A 15 20.94 -7.65 49.43
C THR A 15 22.01 -8.63 49.90
N SER A 16 23.06 -8.85 49.10
CA SER A 16 24.47 -8.97 49.53
C SER A 16 25.39 -8.91 48.29
N SER A 17 26.17 -7.82 48.11
CA SER A 17 27.60 -7.65 48.46
C SER A 17 28.57 -8.51 47.60
N ILE A 18 29.67 -8.08 46.96
CA ILE A 18 30.53 -6.87 46.91
C ILE A 18 31.61 -7.12 45.80
N LYS A 19 32.07 -6.05 45.09
CA LYS A 19 33.34 -5.85 44.31
C LYS A 19 33.55 -6.68 43.02
N SER A 20 34.21 -6.21 41.95
CA SER A 20 35.10 -5.05 41.71
C SER A 20 35.08 -4.65 40.23
N ASP A 21 35.61 -3.46 39.98
CA ASP A 21 35.89 -2.80 38.71
C ASP A 21 36.34 -3.71 37.55
N PHE A 22 35.67 -3.54 36.40
CA PHE A 22 36.33 -3.60 35.10
C PHE A 22 35.59 -2.67 34.13
N VAL A 23 36.20 -1.51 33.88
CA VAL A 23 35.89 -0.69 32.70
C VAL A 23 36.25 -1.54 31.48
N SER A 24 35.24 -2.10 30.83
CA SER A 24 35.36 -2.61 29.47
C SER A 24 34.42 -1.81 28.62
N SER A 25 34.96 -0.76 28.01
CA SER A 25 34.36 -0.05 26.89
C SER A 25 34.06 -1.07 25.79
N LYS A 26 32.85 -1.61 25.79
CA LYS A 26 32.33 -2.39 24.69
C LYS A 26 32.26 -1.47 23.46
N PRO A 27 32.82 -1.88 22.32
CA PRO A 27 32.89 -1.03 21.14
C PRO A 27 31.47 -0.62 20.73
N GLN A 28 31.30 0.70 20.68
CA GLN A 28 30.27 1.37 19.90
C GLN A 28 30.13 0.64 18.56
N PRO A 29 28.92 0.19 18.16
CA PRO A 29 28.75 -0.39 16.84
C PRO A 29 29.12 0.70 15.83
N THR A 30 30.29 0.52 15.23
CA THR A 30 30.75 1.25 14.07
C THR A 30 29.64 1.17 13.04
N SER A 31 29.11 2.33 12.67
CA SER A 31 28.26 2.52 11.50
C SER A 31 29.02 2.07 10.26
N ALA A 32 28.86 0.81 9.89
CA ALA A 32 29.35 0.23 8.64
C ALA A 32 28.37 -0.88 8.22
N ASP A 33 27.83 -0.72 7.02
CA ASP A 33 26.99 -1.65 6.26
C ASP A 33 25.72 -2.19 6.96
N VAL A 34 24.65 -1.40 6.88
CA VAL A 34 23.36 -2.03 6.60
C VAL A 34 23.53 -2.64 5.20
N GLU A 35 23.66 -3.96 5.12
CA GLU A 35 23.71 -4.68 3.85
C GLU A 35 22.61 -4.11 2.95
N LYS A 36 23.00 -3.61 1.77
CA LYS A 36 22.02 -3.16 0.78
C LYS A 36 21.28 -4.40 0.30
N GLU A 37 20.17 -4.70 0.94
CA GLU A 37 19.34 -5.83 0.55
C GLU A 37 18.71 -5.55 -0.82
N ASP A 38 18.47 -6.61 -1.56
CA ASP A 38 17.87 -6.48 -2.87
C ASP A 38 16.37 -6.21 -2.76
N THR A 39 15.88 -5.38 -3.67
CA THR A 39 14.47 -5.10 -3.82
C THR A 39 13.92 -5.86 -5.02
N TRP A 40 12.76 -6.48 -4.84
CA TRP A 40 12.05 -7.20 -5.89
C TRP A 40 10.77 -6.45 -6.22
N VAL A 41 10.51 -6.23 -7.50
CA VAL A 41 9.29 -5.59 -7.98
C VAL A 41 8.56 -6.57 -8.87
N TYR A 42 7.29 -6.82 -8.54
CA TYR A 42 6.43 -7.78 -9.22
C TYR A 42 5.39 -7.02 -10.04
N PHE A 43 5.21 -7.42 -11.30
CA PHE A 43 4.31 -6.76 -12.24
C PHE A 43 3.32 -7.75 -12.84
N TRP A 44 2.05 -7.40 -12.79
CA TRP A 44 1.01 -7.92 -13.68
C TRP A 44 0.75 -6.87 -14.74
N LYS A 45 1.03 -7.20 -15.99
CA LYS A 45 0.97 -6.25 -17.10
C LYS A 45 -0.47 -5.88 -17.41
N MET A 46 -0.68 -4.58 -17.58
CA MET A 46 -1.94 -4.05 -18.09
C MET A 46 -2.09 -4.52 -19.54
N THR A 47 -3.17 -5.24 -19.84
CA THR A 47 -3.51 -5.66 -21.21
C THR A 47 -5.00 -5.50 -21.44
N ALA A 48 -5.41 -5.35 -22.70
CA ALA A 48 -6.83 -5.20 -23.04
C ALA A 48 -7.70 -6.40 -22.59
N ARG A 49 -7.09 -7.57 -22.37
CA ARG A 49 -7.80 -8.81 -21.94
C ARG A 49 -7.70 -9.08 -20.45
N ASN A 50 -6.61 -8.68 -19.78
CA ASN A 50 -6.32 -9.07 -18.39
C ASN A 50 -6.49 -7.91 -17.39
N GLY A 51 -6.99 -6.75 -17.82
CA GLY A 51 -7.37 -5.64 -16.94
C GLY A 51 -6.29 -4.59 -16.75
N VAL A 52 -6.46 -3.81 -15.68
CA VAL A 52 -5.72 -2.57 -15.37
C VAL A 52 -4.25 -2.79 -14.95
N GLY A 53 -3.85 -4.06 -14.77
CA GLY A 53 -2.53 -4.44 -14.28
C GLY A 53 -2.34 -4.18 -12.79
N HIS A 54 -1.22 -4.63 -12.25
CA HIS A 54 -0.86 -4.46 -10.83
C HIS A 54 0.65 -4.41 -10.65
N ALA A 55 1.10 -3.72 -9.62
CA ALA A 55 2.50 -3.64 -9.25
C ALA A 55 2.65 -3.78 -7.74
N ALA A 56 3.63 -4.55 -7.32
CA ALA A 56 3.94 -4.74 -5.91
C ALA A 56 5.44 -4.78 -5.68
N ILE A 57 5.85 -4.55 -4.44
CA ILE A 57 7.26 -4.46 -4.08
C ILE A 57 7.55 -5.27 -2.84
N GLN A 58 8.69 -5.95 -2.87
CA GLN A 58 9.31 -6.57 -1.73
C GLN A 58 10.67 -5.92 -1.50
N VAL A 59 10.87 -5.34 -0.33
CA VAL A 59 12.12 -4.75 0.09
C VAL A 59 12.86 -5.77 0.96
N GLY A 60 14.03 -6.19 0.50
CA GLY A 60 14.85 -7.15 1.21
C GLY A 60 14.38 -8.59 1.12
N GLY A 61 15.08 -9.45 1.86
CA GLY A 61 14.88 -10.90 1.83
C GLY A 61 15.48 -11.58 0.61
N ASN A 62 15.74 -12.88 0.75
CA ASN A 62 16.44 -13.70 -0.26
C ASN A 62 15.50 -14.55 -1.13
N ARG A 63 14.20 -14.52 -0.87
CA ARG A 63 13.17 -15.28 -1.60
C ARG A 63 11.85 -14.50 -1.66
N PRO A 64 10.96 -14.79 -2.61
CA PRO A 64 9.63 -14.19 -2.65
C PRO A 64 8.85 -14.43 -1.36
N LYS A 65 8.22 -13.39 -0.83
CA LYS A 65 7.43 -13.45 0.42
C LYS A 65 6.06 -14.08 0.16
N MET A 66 5.98 -15.40 0.17
CA MET A 66 4.74 -16.15 -0.05
C MET A 66 3.92 -16.29 1.25
N LYS A 67 4.59 -16.26 2.40
CA LYS A 67 3.99 -16.34 3.73
C LYS A 67 4.48 -15.19 4.61
N PRO A 68 3.75 -14.84 5.70
CA PRO A 68 4.17 -13.77 6.61
C PRO A 68 5.58 -13.99 7.20
N GLU A 69 5.96 -15.25 7.43
CA GLU A 69 7.25 -15.64 8.02
C GLU A 69 8.42 -15.62 7.02
N ASP A 70 8.13 -15.46 5.72
CA ASP A 70 9.19 -15.35 4.72
C ASP A 70 9.96 -14.03 4.89
N PRO A 71 11.29 -14.04 4.62
CA PRO A 71 12.13 -12.88 4.83
C PRO A 71 11.81 -11.73 3.87
N GLY A 72 12.15 -10.52 4.29
CA GLY A 72 11.85 -9.29 3.56
C GLY A 72 10.47 -8.73 3.89
N GLU A 73 10.26 -7.50 3.45
CA GLU A 73 9.03 -6.76 3.68
C GLU A 73 8.27 -6.60 2.37
N TYR A 74 7.00 -6.98 2.34
CA TYR A 74 6.16 -6.91 1.14
C TYR A 74 5.05 -5.90 1.36
N ILE A 75 4.78 -5.13 0.31
CA ILE A 75 3.63 -4.25 0.27
C ILE A 75 3.06 -4.15 -1.14
N SER A 76 1.74 -4.20 -1.21
CA SER A 76 0.96 -3.77 -2.36
C SER A 76 -0.30 -3.05 -1.84
N ILE A 77 -1.01 -2.32 -2.71
CA ILE A 77 -2.24 -1.63 -2.35
C ILE A 77 -3.36 -1.98 -3.34
N HIS A 78 -4.52 -2.29 -2.79
CA HIS A 78 -5.75 -2.65 -3.50
C HIS A 78 -6.94 -1.84 -2.97
N PRO A 79 -8.05 -1.76 -3.72
CA PRO A 79 -9.32 -1.40 -3.11
C PRO A 79 -9.78 -2.55 -2.20
N ASP A 80 -10.33 -2.20 -1.04
CA ASP A 80 -10.76 -3.17 -0.01
C ASP A 80 -12.01 -3.96 -0.44
N VAL A 81 -13.17 -3.29 -0.52
CA VAL A 81 -14.47 -3.94 -0.79
C VAL A 81 -14.98 -3.66 -2.20
N ILE A 82 -14.88 -2.40 -2.64
CA ILE A 82 -15.48 -1.95 -3.90
C ILE A 82 -14.41 -2.04 -4.99
N PRO A 83 -14.58 -2.85 -6.04
CA PRO A 83 -13.58 -2.90 -7.11
C PRO A 83 -13.51 -1.55 -7.85
N ALA A 84 -12.29 -1.16 -8.24
CA ALA A 84 -12.06 0.04 -9.05
C ALA A 84 -12.27 -0.28 -10.54
N ILE A 85 -13.53 -0.40 -10.97
CA ILE A 85 -13.94 -0.71 -12.34
C ILE A 85 -15.05 0.23 -12.83
N GLY A 86 -15.07 0.55 -14.13
CA GLY A 86 -16.09 1.43 -14.69
C GLY A 86 -16.09 2.82 -14.02
N PRO A 87 -17.21 3.31 -13.47
CA PRO A 87 -17.27 4.65 -12.88
C PRO A 87 -16.51 4.78 -11.54
N THR A 88 -16.29 3.67 -10.82
CA THR A 88 -15.62 3.72 -9.50
C THR A 88 -14.12 4.00 -9.60
N ILE A 89 -13.53 3.96 -10.80
CA ILE A 89 -12.10 4.28 -11.04
C ILE A 89 -11.73 5.72 -10.65
N PHE A 90 -12.73 6.61 -10.55
CA PHE A 90 -12.58 8.02 -10.19
C PHE A 90 -12.95 8.32 -8.73
N LEU A 91 -13.33 7.30 -7.97
CA LEU A 91 -13.69 7.46 -6.56
C LEU A 91 -12.49 7.12 -5.68
N PRO A 92 -12.23 7.89 -4.61
CA PRO A 92 -11.31 7.48 -3.58
C PRO A 92 -11.96 6.34 -2.77
N LEU A 93 -11.46 5.13 -2.95
CA LEU A 93 -11.96 3.92 -2.31
C LEU A 93 -11.13 3.60 -1.06
N PRO A 94 -11.69 2.95 -0.03
CA PRO A 94 -10.91 2.39 1.06
C PRO A 94 -9.80 1.48 0.53
N ALA A 95 -8.59 1.68 1.01
CA ALA A 95 -7.42 0.91 0.60
C ALA A 95 -7.18 -0.28 1.52
N HIS A 96 -6.81 -1.40 0.92
CA HIS A 96 -6.28 -2.58 1.60
C HIS A 96 -4.80 -2.75 1.22
N LEU A 97 -3.95 -3.09 2.18
CA LEU A 97 -2.54 -3.37 1.93
C LEU A 97 -2.28 -4.87 1.97
N ALA A 98 -1.80 -5.43 0.85
CA ALA A 98 -1.36 -6.82 0.85
C ALA A 98 0.04 -6.93 1.48
N THR A 99 0.23 -7.98 2.27
CA THR A 99 1.48 -8.21 3.03
C THR A 99 2.28 -9.40 2.51
N THR A 100 1.76 -10.10 1.50
CA THR A 100 2.44 -11.23 0.86
C THR A 100 2.20 -11.23 -0.65
N LEU A 101 3.13 -11.83 -1.40
CA LEU A 101 2.97 -12.05 -2.83
C LEU A 101 1.83 -13.01 -3.13
N ALA A 102 1.61 -14.02 -2.28
CA ALA A 102 0.53 -14.99 -2.44
C ALA A 102 -0.84 -14.31 -2.46
N GLU A 103 -1.06 -13.38 -1.54
CA GLU A 103 -2.29 -12.59 -1.44
C GLU A 103 -2.57 -11.78 -2.72
N ASP A 104 -1.53 -11.18 -3.31
CA ASP A 104 -1.67 -10.49 -4.60
C ASP A 104 -1.98 -11.46 -5.74
N MET A 105 -1.31 -12.61 -5.79
CA MET A 105 -1.56 -13.62 -6.83
C MET A 105 -3.01 -14.16 -6.75
N GLU A 106 -3.57 -14.30 -5.55
CA GLU A 106 -4.96 -14.68 -5.32
C GLU A 106 -5.93 -13.55 -5.67
N THR A 107 -5.62 -12.31 -5.29
CA THR A 107 -6.43 -11.13 -5.63
C THR A 107 -6.50 -10.93 -7.15
N GLN A 108 -5.37 -11.10 -7.85
CA GLN A 108 -5.31 -11.05 -9.32
C GLN A 108 -6.04 -12.21 -9.99
N ALA A 109 -6.09 -13.38 -9.34
CA ALA A 109 -6.90 -14.49 -9.80
C ALA A 109 -8.40 -14.19 -9.71
N ALA A 110 -8.82 -13.66 -8.56
CA ALA A 110 -10.21 -13.30 -8.30
C ALA A 110 -10.70 -12.23 -9.29
N SER A 111 -9.88 -11.21 -9.58
CA SER A 111 -10.25 -10.12 -10.49
C SER A 111 -10.41 -10.59 -11.95
N ARG A 112 -9.67 -11.60 -12.39
CA ARG A 112 -9.80 -12.19 -13.75
C ARG A 112 -10.99 -13.14 -13.87
N THR A 113 -11.47 -13.70 -12.76
CA THR A 113 -12.49 -14.76 -12.74
C THR A 113 -13.89 -14.21 -12.47
N GLN A 114 -14.05 -12.94 -12.09
CA GLN A 114 -15.34 -12.28 -11.92
C GLN A 114 -16.07 -12.10 -13.27
N LEU A 115 -16.66 -13.19 -13.76
CA LEU A 115 -17.80 -13.17 -14.66
C LEU A 115 -19.00 -12.68 -13.86
N ILE A 116 -19.25 -11.37 -13.87
CA ILE A 116 -20.55 -10.83 -13.44
C ILE A 116 -21.53 -11.22 -14.54
N SER A 117 -22.08 -12.44 -14.46
CA SER A 117 -23.10 -12.92 -15.40
C SER A 117 -24.50 -12.42 -15.04
N ASP A 118 -24.72 -12.02 -13.79
CA ASP A 118 -26.00 -11.48 -13.35
C ASP A 118 -25.85 -10.58 -12.10
N PHE A 119 -26.66 -9.53 -12.00
CA PHE A 119 -26.64 -8.56 -10.88
C PHE A 119 -27.15 -9.15 -9.55
N GLU A 120 -27.80 -10.32 -9.60
CA GLU A 120 -28.32 -11.02 -8.41
C GLU A 120 -27.39 -12.11 -7.86
N SER A 121 -26.37 -12.50 -8.61
CA SER A 121 -25.41 -13.50 -8.16
C SER A 121 -24.43 -12.89 -7.15
N SER A 122 -24.56 -13.28 -5.88
CA SER A 122 -23.50 -13.08 -4.90
C SER A 122 -22.23 -13.77 -5.43
N PRO A 123 -21.08 -13.09 -5.52
CA PRO A 123 -19.86 -13.71 -6.02
C PRO A 123 -19.45 -14.80 -5.04
N LEU A 124 -19.80 -16.05 -5.36
CA LEU A 124 -19.36 -17.19 -4.58
C LEU A 124 -17.85 -17.28 -4.73
N PRO A 125 -17.08 -17.31 -3.62
CA PRO A 125 -15.65 -17.50 -3.70
C PRO A 125 -15.38 -18.82 -4.41
N LEU A 126 -14.60 -18.76 -5.50
CA LEU A 126 -14.20 -19.95 -6.24
C LEU A 126 -13.51 -20.91 -5.27
N GLN A 127 -13.97 -22.16 -5.20
CA GLN A 127 -13.48 -23.17 -4.25
C GLN A 127 -12.01 -23.59 -4.42
N ASN A 128 -11.26 -22.97 -5.33
CA ASN A 128 -9.80 -22.99 -5.40
C ASN A 128 -9.34 -21.71 -6.13
N PRO A 129 -8.72 -20.73 -5.46
CA PRO A 129 -8.20 -19.56 -6.16
C PRO A 129 -7.08 -20.01 -7.11
N LEU A 130 -7.31 -19.86 -8.42
CA LEU A 130 -6.31 -20.07 -9.45
C LEU A 130 -5.23 -18.99 -9.34
N SER A 131 -4.26 -19.14 -8.44
CA SER A 131 -3.16 -18.20 -8.25
C SER A 131 -2.54 -17.74 -9.57
N VAL A 132 -2.46 -16.42 -9.79
CA VAL A 132 -1.91 -15.84 -11.03
C VAL A 132 -0.52 -15.27 -10.73
N PRO A 133 0.56 -15.87 -11.23
CA PRO A 133 1.90 -15.34 -11.02
C PRO A 133 2.11 -13.99 -11.72
N PRO A 134 3.06 -13.17 -11.27
CA PRO A 134 3.43 -11.94 -11.96
C PRO A 134 3.97 -12.24 -13.36
N ASP A 135 3.63 -11.38 -14.32
CA ASP A 135 4.11 -11.47 -15.71
C ASP A 135 5.60 -11.10 -15.82
N GLN A 136 6.08 -10.27 -14.90
CA GLN A 136 7.47 -9.84 -14.84
C GLN A 136 7.90 -9.59 -13.39
N THR A 137 9.12 -10.00 -13.07
CA THR A 137 9.77 -9.70 -11.79
C THR A 137 11.11 -9.04 -12.06
N ILE A 138 11.37 -7.89 -11.43
CA ILE A 138 12.61 -7.15 -11.57
C ILE A 138 13.31 -7.09 -10.22
N ARG A 139 14.58 -7.48 -10.18
CA ARG A 139 15.45 -7.35 -9.01
C ARG A 139 16.29 -6.10 -9.17
N ILE A 140 16.24 -5.21 -8.18
CA ILE A 140 16.97 -3.95 -8.13
C ILE A 140 17.92 -4.03 -6.94
N LYS A 141 19.18 -3.67 -7.17
CA LYS A 141 20.22 -3.66 -6.15
C LYS A 141 20.53 -2.23 -5.72
N ASN A 142 21.30 -2.11 -4.64
CA ASN A 142 21.93 -0.86 -4.24
C ASN A 142 20.99 0.29 -3.80
N LEU A 143 19.71 0.00 -3.53
CA LEU A 143 18.76 0.99 -3.00
C LEU A 143 18.91 1.16 -1.48
N ASP A 144 18.51 2.32 -0.96
CA ASP A 144 18.44 2.58 0.48
C ASP A 144 17.27 1.81 1.11
N THR A 145 17.57 0.60 1.58
CA THR A 145 16.62 -0.32 2.22
C THR A 145 15.96 0.33 3.43
N LYS A 146 16.69 1.10 4.23
CA LYS A 146 16.17 1.73 5.44
C LYS A 146 15.16 2.82 5.12
N ALA A 147 15.44 3.65 4.12
CA ALA A 147 14.52 4.68 3.65
C ALA A 147 13.23 4.07 3.10
N MET A 148 13.34 3.00 2.30
CA MET A 148 12.19 2.28 1.76
C MET A 148 11.32 1.67 2.86
N LEU A 149 11.92 0.97 3.82
CA LEU A 149 11.17 0.37 4.95
C LEU A 149 10.47 1.43 5.81
N ALA A 150 11.14 2.56 6.09
CA ALA A 150 10.52 3.66 6.82
C ALA A 150 9.30 4.25 6.06
N HIS A 151 9.38 4.32 4.73
CA HIS A 151 8.26 4.76 3.90
C HIS A 151 7.11 3.74 3.93
N ILE A 152 7.41 2.44 3.86
CA ILE A 152 6.41 1.36 3.98
C ILE A 152 5.66 1.46 5.31
N ASP A 153 6.38 1.64 6.42
CA ASP A 153 5.77 1.77 7.75
C ASP A 153 4.90 3.03 7.87
N GLN A 154 5.31 4.13 7.23
CA GLN A 154 4.51 5.34 7.16
C GLN A 154 3.22 5.11 6.36
N THR A 155 3.30 4.48 5.19
CA THR A 155 2.12 4.19 4.36
C THR A 155 1.14 3.29 5.09
N ARG A 156 1.62 2.27 5.81
CA ARG A 156 0.77 1.38 6.62
C ARG A 156 -0.07 2.16 7.63
N LYS A 157 0.57 3.03 8.40
CA LYS A 157 -0.12 3.91 9.36
C LYS A 157 -1.14 4.80 8.69
N GLN A 158 -0.81 5.39 7.54
CA GLN A 158 -1.74 6.27 6.81
C GLN A 158 -2.96 5.51 6.27
N VAL A 159 -2.79 4.27 5.81
CA VAL A 159 -3.92 3.43 5.39
C VAL A 159 -4.77 3.03 6.60
N GLU A 160 -4.15 2.59 7.70
CA GLU A 160 -4.85 2.23 8.94
C GLU A 160 -5.64 3.41 9.55
N GLU A 161 -5.08 4.62 9.47
CA GLU A 161 -5.73 5.87 9.93
C GLU A 161 -6.80 6.39 8.94
N GLY A 162 -6.99 5.74 7.78
CA GLY A 162 -7.91 6.17 6.73
C GLY A 162 -7.47 7.44 6.00
N GLN A 163 -6.20 7.82 6.11
CA GLN A 163 -5.60 8.97 5.42
C GLN A 163 -5.19 8.63 3.98
N THR A 164 -4.88 7.38 3.67
CA THR A 164 -4.56 6.94 2.30
C THR A 164 -5.71 6.13 1.71
N THR A 165 -6.13 6.49 0.50
CA THR A 165 -7.22 5.85 -0.25
C THR A 165 -6.71 5.31 -1.59
N TYR A 166 -7.38 4.27 -2.10
CA TYR A 166 -7.09 3.70 -3.40
C TYR A 166 -7.92 4.38 -4.48
N GLN A 167 -7.29 4.85 -5.56
CA GLN A 167 -7.99 5.31 -6.76
C GLN A 167 -7.14 5.04 -8.00
N LEU A 168 -7.74 4.43 -9.01
CA LEU A 168 -7.05 4.09 -10.25
C LEU A 168 -6.64 5.32 -11.06
N VAL A 169 -7.46 6.39 -11.03
CA VAL A 169 -7.19 7.65 -11.73
C VAL A 169 -7.00 8.80 -10.73
N PRO A 170 -5.86 8.87 -10.02
CA PRO A 170 -5.67 9.72 -8.84
C PRO A 170 -5.73 11.23 -9.13
N LYS A 171 -5.48 11.67 -10.37
CA LYS A 171 -5.51 13.10 -10.72
C LYS A 171 -6.88 13.59 -11.20
N VAL A 172 -7.90 12.73 -11.22
CA VAL A 172 -9.27 13.10 -11.60
C VAL A 172 -10.13 12.96 -10.37
N ASN A 173 -10.48 14.09 -9.74
CA ASN A 173 -11.36 14.10 -8.57
C ASN A 173 -12.81 14.36 -9.00
N MET A 174 -13.58 13.29 -9.24
CA MET A 174 -15.00 13.41 -9.53
C MET A 174 -15.83 13.71 -8.27
N LEU A 175 -15.31 13.43 -7.07
CA LEU A 175 -15.99 13.76 -5.82
C LEU A 175 -16.19 15.28 -5.69
N GLY A 176 -15.17 16.06 -6.06
CA GLY A 176 -15.30 17.52 -6.18
C GLY A 176 -16.35 17.93 -7.21
N PHE A 177 -16.36 17.30 -8.40
CA PHE A 177 -17.37 17.57 -9.42
C PHE A 177 -18.81 17.30 -8.94
N PHE A 178 -19.06 16.21 -8.22
CA PHE A 178 -20.39 15.91 -7.67
C PHE A 178 -20.76 16.76 -6.45
N GLN A 179 -19.78 17.13 -5.61
CA GLN A 179 -20.00 18.04 -4.48
C GLN A 179 -20.26 19.49 -4.94
N ASP A 180 -19.60 19.91 -6.01
CA ASP A 180 -19.68 21.27 -6.57
C ASP A 180 -20.79 21.43 -7.61
N ALA A 181 -21.46 20.35 -8.04
CA ALA A 181 -22.57 20.42 -8.99
C ALA A 181 -23.91 20.71 -8.29
N PRO A 182 -24.45 21.94 -8.39
CA PRO A 182 -25.74 22.30 -7.78
C PRO A 182 -26.95 21.65 -8.48
N TYR A 183 -26.75 20.90 -9.56
CA TYR A 183 -27.82 20.35 -10.39
C TYR A 183 -28.27 18.93 -10.00
N PHE A 184 -27.44 18.19 -9.26
CA PHE A 184 -27.78 16.83 -8.78
C PHE A 184 -28.34 16.83 -7.36
N ILE A 185 -28.23 17.96 -6.68
CA ILE A 185 -28.80 18.20 -5.37
C ILE A 185 -30.03 19.04 -5.65
N THR A 186 -31.17 18.57 -5.15
CA THR A 186 -32.51 19.12 -5.26
C THR A 186 -32.56 20.61 -5.61
N GLN A 187 -33.42 20.98 -6.57
CA GLN A 187 -33.65 22.38 -7.02
C GLN A 187 -34.17 23.33 -5.92
N ASP A 188 -34.21 22.88 -4.66
CA ASP A 188 -34.65 23.69 -3.52
C ASP A 188 -33.48 24.58 -3.02
N PRO A 189 -33.62 25.91 -3.04
CA PRO A 189 -32.61 26.83 -2.53
C PRO A 189 -32.26 26.62 -1.05
N LEU A 190 -33.15 26.03 -0.24
CA LEU A 190 -32.90 25.74 1.17
C LEU A 190 -31.96 24.55 1.35
N ASP A 191 -32.13 23.50 0.56
CA ASP A 191 -31.24 22.32 0.54
C ASP A 191 -29.83 22.68 0.05
N VAL A 192 -29.73 23.54 -0.96
CA VAL A 192 -28.44 24.05 -1.46
C VAL A 192 -27.70 24.84 -0.36
N LEU A 193 -28.40 25.66 0.41
CA LEU A 193 -27.83 26.43 1.53
C LEU A 193 -27.38 25.53 2.68
N MET A 194 -28.20 24.52 3.03
CA MET A 194 -27.84 23.55 4.07
C MET A 194 -26.65 22.71 3.64
N ASN A 195 -26.65 22.18 2.42
CA ASN A 195 -25.55 21.38 1.91
C ASN A 195 -24.25 22.19 1.80
N LYS A 196 -24.29 23.44 1.33
CA LYS A 196 -23.11 24.34 1.36
C LYS A 196 -22.57 24.51 2.78
N ARG A 197 -23.43 24.67 3.79
CA ARG A 197 -23.03 24.76 5.20
C ARG A 197 -22.42 23.45 5.70
N PHE A 198 -23.04 22.31 5.41
CA PHE A 198 -22.53 20.99 5.78
C PHE A 198 -21.16 20.70 5.14
N LEU A 199 -21.01 20.94 3.84
CA LEU A 199 -19.74 20.75 3.11
C LEU A 199 -18.66 21.74 3.55
N SER A 200 -19.01 23.00 3.85
CA SER A 200 -18.05 23.99 4.38
C SER A 200 -17.59 23.71 5.82
N GLY A 201 -18.37 22.94 6.59
CA GLY A 201 -18.03 22.53 7.96
C GLY A 201 -17.20 21.24 8.03
N HIS A 202 -17.23 20.40 6.99
CA HIS A 202 -16.36 19.24 6.87
C HIS A 202 -15.00 19.72 6.34
N LYS A 203 -14.00 19.79 7.22
CA LYS A 203 -12.60 19.94 6.80
C LYS A 203 -12.35 18.87 5.73
N LYS A 204 -11.93 19.29 4.53
CA LYS A 204 -11.40 18.38 3.51
C LYS A 204 -10.33 17.53 4.20
N THR A 205 -10.67 16.30 4.57
CA THR A 205 -9.68 15.31 4.94
C THR A 205 -8.80 15.19 3.70
N THR A 206 -7.57 15.66 3.78
CA THR A 206 -6.59 15.54 2.70
C THR A 206 -6.19 14.09 2.64
N SER A 207 -7.07 13.22 2.14
CA SER A 207 -6.75 11.83 1.94
C SER A 207 -5.77 11.74 0.78
N GLN A 208 -4.57 11.21 1.02
CA GLN A 208 -3.63 10.90 -0.03
C GLN A 208 -4.26 9.82 -0.91
N VAL A 209 -4.31 10.07 -2.21
CA VAL A 209 -4.87 9.14 -3.18
C VAL A 209 -3.72 8.42 -3.86
N MET A 210 -3.75 7.08 -3.85
CA MET A 210 -2.70 6.25 -4.42
C MET A 210 -3.26 5.08 -5.22
N HIS A 211 -2.46 4.56 -6.13
CA HIS A 211 -2.65 3.24 -6.73
C HIS A 211 -1.35 2.44 -6.65
N CYS A 212 -1.41 1.17 -7.00
CA CYS A 212 -0.31 0.21 -6.86
C CYS A 212 1.01 0.70 -7.46
N SER A 213 1.03 1.16 -8.71
CA SER A 213 2.26 1.66 -9.35
C SER A 213 2.77 2.97 -8.76
N MET A 214 1.90 3.84 -8.23
CA MET A 214 2.34 5.04 -7.51
C MET A 214 3.03 4.66 -6.21
N LEU A 215 2.47 3.72 -5.44
CA LEU A 215 3.08 3.21 -4.22
C LEU A 215 4.48 2.65 -4.49
N VAL A 216 4.59 1.75 -5.47
CA VAL A 216 5.89 1.17 -5.84
C VAL A 216 6.86 2.26 -6.29
N SER A 217 6.41 3.23 -7.09
CA SER A 217 7.23 4.35 -7.53
C SER A 217 7.74 5.20 -6.37
N GLU A 218 6.89 5.55 -5.41
CA GLU A 218 7.25 6.36 -4.23
C GLU A 218 8.24 5.63 -3.33
N ILE A 219 8.02 4.33 -3.08
CA ILE A 219 8.95 3.50 -2.31
C ILE A 219 10.30 3.44 -3.03
N LEU A 220 10.34 3.10 -4.32
CA LEU A 220 11.60 3.02 -5.07
C LEU A 220 12.33 4.37 -5.11
N THR A 221 11.59 5.48 -5.27
CA THR A 221 12.17 6.84 -5.26
C THR A 221 12.73 7.19 -3.88
N SER A 222 12.07 6.79 -2.79
CA SER A 222 12.59 6.96 -1.43
C SER A 222 13.90 6.18 -1.20
N GLY A 223 14.06 5.04 -1.88
CA GLY A 223 15.28 4.24 -1.90
C GLY A 223 16.38 4.78 -2.83
N GLY A 224 16.13 5.88 -3.54
CA GLY A 224 17.08 6.52 -4.45
C GLY A 224 16.98 6.07 -5.92
N ALA A 225 15.97 5.30 -6.31
CA ALA A 225 15.72 5.00 -7.72
C ALA A 225 15.23 6.26 -8.46
N HIS A 226 15.70 6.47 -9.68
CA HIS A 226 15.21 7.56 -10.52
C HIS A 226 14.01 7.09 -11.34
N ILE A 227 12.81 7.51 -10.94
CA ILE A 227 11.56 7.24 -11.67
C ILE A 227 10.95 8.60 -12.06
N GLU A 228 10.64 8.75 -13.35
CA GLU A 228 10.07 9.99 -13.85
C GLU A 228 8.59 10.10 -13.44
N PRO A 229 8.17 11.25 -12.88
CA PRO A 229 6.77 11.44 -12.53
C PRO A 229 5.92 11.48 -13.80
N SER A 230 4.90 10.61 -13.86
CA SER A 230 3.97 10.60 -14.98
C SER A 230 3.16 11.89 -15.03
N LYS A 231 2.99 12.46 -16.23
CA LYS A 231 2.09 13.61 -16.48
C LYS A 231 0.63 13.18 -16.70
N MET A 232 0.38 11.90 -16.90
CA MET A 232 -0.96 11.38 -17.21
C MET A 232 -1.91 11.44 -16.00
N PRO A 233 -3.24 11.52 -16.23
CA PRO A 233 -4.22 11.63 -15.16
C PRO A 233 -4.35 10.35 -14.31
N TRP A 234 -4.05 9.19 -14.91
CA TRP A 234 -3.99 7.88 -14.25
C TRP A 234 -2.62 7.56 -13.63
N GLY A 235 -1.72 8.55 -13.51
CA GLY A 235 -0.39 8.32 -12.96
C GLY A 235 0.49 7.45 -13.87
N ILE A 236 1.45 6.74 -13.27
CA ILE A 236 2.34 5.80 -13.97
C ILE A 236 1.68 4.43 -14.01
N THR A 237 1.55 3.81 -15.19
CA THR A 237 0.96 2.47 -15.30
C THR A 237 1.96 1.38 -14.90
N PRO A 238 1.52 0.17 -14.54
CA PRO A 238 2.43 -0.95 -14.26
C PRO A 238 3.41 -1.21 -15.40
N ASN A 239 2.94 -1.12 -16.65
CA ASN A 239 3.78 -1.33 -17.84
C ASN A 239 4.86 -0.25 -17.98
N ASN A 240 4.50 1.02 -17.84
CA ASN A 240 5.44 2.13 -17.96
C ASN A 240 6.45 2.14 -16.79
N LEU A 241 6.01 1.77 -15.59
CA LEU A 241 6.89 1.61 -14.44
C LEU A 241 7.91 0.48 -14.67
N ALA A 242 7.45 -0.67 -15.16
CA ALA A 242 8.34 -1.79 -15.50
C ALA A 242 9.37 -1.39 -16.57
N GLU A 243 8.96 -0.60 -17.57
CA GLU A 243 9.85 -0.08 -18.62
C GLU A 243 10.89 0.88 -18.06
N GLN A 244 10.49 1.86 -17.24
CA GLN A 244 11.42 2.82 -16.62
C GLN A 244 12.44 2.13 -15.71
N ILE A 245 12.03 1.11 -14.94
CA ILE A 245 12.96 0.36 -14.10
C ILE A 245 13.90 -0.49 -14.96
N SER A 246 13.41 -1.09 -16.04
CA SER A 246 14.23 -1.95 -16.91
C SER A 246 15.25 -1.17 -17.74
N ASN A 247 14.87 0.03 -18.19
CA ASN A 247 15.68 0.89 -19.06
C ASN A 247 16.43 1.99 -18.30
N GLY A 248 16.11 2.20 -17.02
CA GLY A 248 16.73 3.21 -16.17
C GLY A 248 18.22 2.96 -15.91
N PRO A 249 18.95 3.98 -15.41
CA PRO A 249 20.35 3.82 -15.05
C PRO A 249 20.49 2.70 -14.02
N LYS A 250 21.31 1.69 -14.35
CA LYS A 250 21.61 0.59 -13.44
C LYS A 250 22.53 1.12 -12.33
N CYS A 251 21.97 1.34 -11.15
CA CYS A 251 22.72 1.66 -9.93
C CYS A 251 23.50 0.45 -9.39
#